data_AF-A0A815HHT4-F1
#
_entry.id   AF-A0A815HHT4-F1
#
_cell.length_a   1.000
_cell.length_b   1.000
_cell.length_c   1.000
_cell.angle_alpha   90.00
_cell.angle_beta   90.00
_cell.angle_gamma   90.00
#
_symmetry.space_group_name_H-M   'P 1'
#
loop_
_entity.id
_entity.type
_entity.pdbx_description
1 polymer ?
#
loop_
_entity_poly.entity_id
_entity_poly.type
_entity_poly.pdbx_seq_one_letter_code
_entity_poly.pdbx_strand_id
1 'polypeptide(L)'
;MEYTIQTDPRLPCNHTYCIDCLQELFMKSMQDETLMPPRCCQKIIPIDLARLTSKEIENFNAKHLEYSTKDRLYCSQPTCSTFIPPALIVDSIGICPKPGCQVKTCSICKAASHGNFDCPKDEATSAVLATAREAGWTRCYQCRAMIELTHGCYHMTCRCRAQFCYICSTPWKNCQCPQWDEQNLHDEARARAERIPALQIPHANNRIQMNEYVQRMANQLRANHECEHTNGWAYTPGGANFRGEDKNKKPILPYAALTQMMRFYFDNDCEIIVRSSETEPKIK
;
A
#
# COMPACT_ATOMS: atom_id res chain seq x y z
N MET A 1 8.27 54.02 -37.99
CA MET A 1 8.24 52.54 -38.00
C MET A 1 9.48 52.08 -37.25
N GLU A 2 9.35 51.84 -35.95
CA GLU A 2 10.45 51.30 -35.15
C GLU A 2 10.57 49.80 -35.48
N TYR A 3 11.67 49.43 -36.12
CA TYR A 3 11.99 48.04 -36.41
C TYR A 3 12.76 47.49 -35.21
N THR A 4 12.10 46.70 -34.37
CA THR A 4 12.78 45.99 -33.26
C THR A 4 13.73 44.95 -33.88
N ILE A 5 15.04 45.19 -33.76
CA ILE A 5 16.06 44.21 -34.16
C ILE A 5 15.99 43.06 -33.14
N GLN A 6 15.38 41.95 -33.55
CA GLN A 6 15.24 40.77 -32.72
C GLN A 6 16.58 40.02 -32.72
N THR A 7 17.33 40.11 -31.63
CA THR A 7 18.61 39.43 -31.47
C THR A 7 18.41 37.95 -31.16
N ASP A 8 19.15 37.11 -31.87
CA ASP A 8 19.09 35.65 -31.68
C ASP A 8 19.67 35.25 -30.30
N PRO A 9 18.99 34.34 -29.58
CA PRO A 9 19.43 33.88 -28.27
C PRO A 9 20.75 33.09 -28.35
N ARG A 10 21.63 33.36 -27.39
CA ARG A 10 22.88 32.62 -27.17
C ARG A 10 22.68 31.57 -26.09
N LEU A 11 23.00 30.32 -26.41
CA LEU A 11 22.86 29.18 -25.52
C LEU A 11 23.99 29.09 -24.47
N PRO A 12 23.84 28.31 -23.37
CA PRO A 12 24.89 28.08 -22.37
C PRO A 12 26.18 27.41 -22.89
N CYS A 13 26.15 26.90 -24.12
CA CYS A 13 27.29 26.35 -24.85
C CYS A 13 27.92 27.33 -25.85
N ASN A 14 27.49 28.60 -25.86
CA ASN A 14 27.90 29.67 -26.79
C ASN A 14 27.44 29.54 -28.24
N HIS A 15 26.67 28.51 -28.60
CA HIS A 15 26.00 28.46 -29.90
C HIS A 15 24.79 29.40 -29.94
N THR A 16 24.49 29.92 -31.14
CA THR A 16 23.34 30.77 -31.43
C THR A 16 22.36 30.03 -32.31
N TYR A 17 21.07 30.19 -32.02
CA TYR A 17 19.97 29.65 -32.83
C TYR A 17 18.99 30.78 -33.12
N CYS A 18 18.38 30.74 -34.31
CA CYS A 18 17.24 31.59 -34.59
C CYS A 18 16.08 31.22 -33.66
N ILE A 19 15.23 32.19 -33.31
CA ILE A 19 14.10 31.95 -32.39
C ILE A 19 13.14 30.91 -32.98
N ASP A 20 12.83 31.00 -34.26
CA ASP A 20 11.96 30.04 -34.96
C ASP A 20 12.54 28.62 -34.91
N CYS A 21 13.87 28.51 -35.04
CA CYS A 21 14.61 27.26 -34.97
C CYS A 21 14.52 26.62 -33.58
N LEU A 22 14.60 27.44 -32.52
CA LEU A 22 14.42 26.97 -31.15
C LEU A 22 12.98 26.55 -30.89
N GLN A 23 12.01 27.35 -31.31
CA GLN A 23 10.59 26.98 -31.18
C GLN A 23 10.33 25.63 -31.84
N GLU A 24 10.76 25.46 -33.09
CA GLU A 24 10.59 24.20 -33.81
C GLU A 24 11.28 23.02 -33.10
N LEU A 25 12.49 23.22 -32.54
CA LEU A 25 13.19 22.20 -31.77
C LEU A 25 12.38 21.76 -30.52
N PHE A 26 11.83 22.71 -29.77
CA PHE A 26 10.98 22.40 -28.62
C PHE A 26 9.69 21.69 -29.06
N MET A 27 9.05 22.16 -30.13
CA MET A 27 7.85 21.52 -30.69
C MET A 27 8.11 20.07 -31.13
N LYS A 28 9.25 19.80 -31.77
CA LYS A 28 9.68 18.45 -32.17
C LYS A 28 9.97 17.56 -30.96
N SER A 29 10.61 18.10 -29.92
CA SER A 29 10.90 17.32 -28.70
C SER A 29 9.64 16.84 -27.96
N MET A 30 8.51 17.52 -28.12
CA MET A 30 7.22 17.09 -27.57
C MET A 30 6.60 15.89 -28.33
N GLN A 31 7.08 15.62 -29.54
CA GLN A 31 6.61 14.52 -30.39
C GLN A 31 7.59 13.35 -30.38
N ASP A 32 8.88 13.62 -30.22
CA ASP A 32 9.96 12.64 -30.22
C ASP A 32 10.68 12.62 -28.87
N GLU A 33 10.50 11.53 -28.11
CA GLU A 33 11.12 11.31 -26.81
C GLU A 33 12.65 11.30 -26.87
N THR A 34 13.26 10.94 -28.01
CA THR A 34 14.73 10.91 -28.16
C THR A 34 15.35 12.31 -28.15
N LEU A 35 14.56 13.31 -28.51
CA LEU A 35 14.94 14.73 -28.50
C LEU A 35 14.65 15.41 -27.15
N MET A 36 14.04 14.69 -26.20
CA MET A 36 13.69 15.22 -24.89
C MET A 36 14.79 14.93 -23.85
N PRO A 37 15.13 15.88 -22.96
CA PRO A 37 14.98 17.33 -23.15
C PRO A 37 15.86 17.86 -24.30
N PRO A 38 15.49 18.96 -24.99
CA PRO A 38 16.33 19.62 -25.99
C PRO A 38 17.73 19.95 -25.45
N ARG A 39 18.76 19.51 -26.17
CA ARG A 39 20.17 19.70 -25.79
C ARG A 39 20.99 20.29 -26.93
N CYS A 40 21.97 21.12 -26.57
CA CYS A 40 23.06 21.53 -27.46
C CYS A 40 24.38 21.27 -26.74
N CYS A 41 25.30 20.54 -27.38
CA CYS A 41 26.57 20.12 -26.75
C CYS A 41 26.38 19.42 -25.40
N GLN A 42 25.38 18.53 -25.31
CA GLN A 42 24.97 17.83 -24.08
C GLN A 42 24.45 18.74 -22.94
N LYS A 43 24.36 20.05 -23.14
CA LYS A 43 23.73 20.97 -22.17
C LYS A 43 22.26 21.14 -22.52
N ILE A 44 21.39 21.09 -21.51
CA ILE A 44 19.95 21.35 -21.67
C ILE A 44 19.77 22.81 -22.12
N ILE A 45 18.92 23.01 -23.11
CA ILE A 45 18.54 24.33 -23.58
C ILE A 45 17.43 24.87 -22.66
N PRO A 46 17.61 26.04 -22.02
CA PRO A 46 16.56 26.66 -21.22
C PRO A 46 15.34 27.01 -22.07
N ILE A 47 14.14 26.65 -21.60
CA ILE A 47 12.87 26.87 -22.32
C ILE A 47 12.57 28.35 -22.58
N ASP A 48 12.98 29.22 -21.65
CA ASP A 48 12.75 30.67 -21.72
C ASP A 48 13.39 31.31 -22.97
N LEU A 49 14.44 30.69 -23.50
CA LEU A 49 15.12 31.15 -24.72
C LEU A 49 14.31 30.92 -25.99
N ALA A 50 13.39 29.94 -25.98
CA ALA A 50 12.57 29.61 -27.14
C ALA A 50 11.36 30.56 -27.31
N ARG A 51 11.08 31.44 -26.34
CA ARG A 51 9.96 32.40 -26.40
C ARG A 51 8.62 31.73 -26.77
N LEU A 52 8.37 30.57 -26.19
CA LEU A 52 7.11 29.82 -26.36
C LEU A 52 5.96 30.54 -25.64
N THR A 53 4.74 30.35 -26.13
CA THR A 53 3.52 30.78 -25.45
C THR A 53 3.30 29.99 -24.16
N SER A 54 2.51 30.52 -23.22
CA SER A 54 2.18 29.82 -21.97
C SER A 54 1.61 28.42 -22.21
N LYS A 55 0.76 28.26 -23.24
CA LYS A 55 0.16 26.98 -23.62
C LYS A 55 1.20 25.97 -24.14
N GLU A 56 2.18 26.43 -24.91
CA GLU A 56 3.27 25.58 -25.39
C GLU A 56 4.20 25.15 -24.26
N ILE A 57 4.47 26.05 -23.31
CA ILE A 57 5.24 25.74 -22.09
C ILE A 57 4.51 24.68 -21.24
N GLU A 58 3.19 24.83 -21.05
CA GLU A 58 2.38 23.84 -20.34
C GLU A 58 2.43 22.46 -21.02
N ASN A 59 2.26 22.42 -22.34
CA ASN A 59 2.36 21.19 -23.12
C ASN A 59 3.76 20.56 -23.03
N PHE A 60 4.81 21.38 -23.13
CA PHE A 60 6.18 20.92 -23.02
C PHE A 60 6.45 20.32 -21.64
N ASN A 61 6.03 21.00 -20.57
CA ASN A 61 6.19 20.49 -19.21
C ASN A 61 5.42 19.18 -19.00
N ALA A 62 4.21 19.07 -19.54
CA ALA A 62 3.44 17.82 -19.50
C ALA A 62 4.15 16.67 -20.24
N LYS A 63 4.70 16.93 -21.43
CA LYS A 63 5.47 15.94 -22.21
C LYS A 63 6.80 15.59 -21.58
N HIS A 64 7.51 16.57 -21.03
CA HIS A 64 8.74 16.34 -20.29
C HIS A 64 8.49 15.45 -19.06
N LEU A 65 7.42 15.70 -18.30
CA LEU A 65 7.03 14.85 -17.17
C LEU A 65 6.66 13.44 -17.62
N GLU A 66 5.90 13.31 -18.70
CA GLU A 66 5.56 12.02 -19.30
C GLU A 66 6.84 11.24 -19.65
N TYR A 67 7.71 11.81 -20.49
CA TYR A 67 8.91 11.13 -20.98
C TYR A 67 9.97 10.87 -19.91
N SER A 68 10.08 11.72 -18.90
CA SER A 68 11.00 11.49 -17.77
C SER A 68 10.48 10.45 -16.76
N THR A 69 9.19 10.09 -16.83
CA THR A 69 8.62 9.05 -15.97
C THR A 69 8.99 7.67 -16.52
N LYS A 70 9.62 6.82 -15.69
CA LYS A 70 10.05 5.46 -16.07
C LYS A 70 8.87 4.51 -16.24
N ASP A 71 8.09 4.29 -15.18
CA ASP A 71 6.98 3.32 -15.16
C ASP A 71 5.63 4.01 -15.48
N ARG A 72 5.57 4.61 -16.67
CA ARG A 72 4.42 5.41 -17.11
C ARG A 72 3.11 4.66 -16.95
N LEU A 73 2.06 5.43 -16.64
CA LEU A 73 0.71 4.94 -16.59
C LEU A 73 -0.13 5.75 -17.56
N TYR A 74 -0.89 5.05 -18.40
CA TYR A 74 -1.85 5.64 -19.30
C TYR A 74 -3.24 5.17 -18.93
N CYS A 75 -4.24 6.00 -19.19
CA CYS A 75 -5.63 5.64 -19.00
C CYS A 75 -5.95 4.33 -19.75
N SER A 76 -6.48 3.33 -19.04
CA SER A 76 -6.85 2.04 -19.62
C SER A 76 -7.97 2.11 -20.66
N GLN A 77 -8.69 3.24 -20.74
CA GLN A 77 -9.70 3.47 -21.78
C GLN A 77 -8.99 3.67 -23.13
N PRO A 78 -9.17 2.76 -24.12
CA PRO A 78 -8.41 2.81 -25.37
C PRO A 78 -8.59 4.11 -26.15
N THR A 79 -9.80 4.70 -26.10
CA THR A 79 -10.13 5.97 -26.76
C THR A 79 -9.58 7.20 -26.03
N CYS A 80 -9.06 7.04 -24.81
CA CYS A 80 -8.52 8.14 -24.02
C CYS A 80 -7.00 8.16 -24.03
N SER A 81 -6.36 7.05 -23.62
CA SER A 81 -4.90 6.85 -23.56
C SER A 81 -4.10 8.03 -23.00
N THR A 82 -4.71 8.82 -22.11
CA THR A 82 -4.10 10.02 -21.52
C THR A 82 -3.11 9.58 -20.45
N PHE A 83 -1.92 10.18 -20.44
CA PHE A 83 -0.91 9.97 -19.41
C PHE A 83 -1.48 10.35 -18.03
N ILE A 84 -1.23 9.49 -17.04
CA ILE A 84 -1.60 9.69 -15.65
C ILE A 84 -0.33 10.01 -14.85
N PRO A 85 -0.16 11.27 -14.41
CA PRO A 85 0.99 11.67 -13.62
C PRO A 85 1.11 10.87 -12.31
N PRO A 86 2.33 10.60 -11.81
CA PRO A 86 2.54 9.90 -10.54
C PRO A 86 1.78 10.51 -9.35
N ALA A 87 1.60 11.83 -9.34
CA ALA A 87 0.84 12.55 -8.31
C ALA A 87 -0.66 12.15 -8.24
N LEU A 88 -1.20 11.51 -9.28
CA LEU A 88 -2.58 11.02 -9.35
C LEU A 88 -2.69 9.50 -9.18
N ILE A 89 -1.62 8.87 -8.70
CA ILE A 89 -1.57 7.43 -8.40
C ILE A 89 -1.54 7.26 -6.88
N VAL A 90 -2.57 6.62 -6.34
CA VAL A 90 -2.72 6.31 -4.91
C VAL A 90 -3.04 4.83 -4.78
N ASP A 91 -2.38 4.12 -3.86
CA ASP A 91 -2.58 2.68 -3.63
C ASP A 91 -2.54 1.84 -4.92
N SER A 92 -1.56 2.12 -5.79
CA SER A 92 -1.41 1.48 -7.10
C SER A 92 -2.56 1.74 -8.09
N ILE A 93 -3.45 2.70 -7.83
CA ILE A 93 -4.56 3.10 -8.70
C ILE A 93 -4.33 4.51 -9.20
N GLY A 94 -4.19 4.66 -10.52
CA GLY A 94 -4.13 5.95 -11.19
C GLY A 94 -5.51 6.45 -11.64
N ILE A 95 -5.81 7.72 -11.41
CA ILE A 95 -7.05 8.36 -11.86
C ILE A 95 -6.77 9.20 -13.09
N CYS A 96 -7.49 8.96 -14.18
CA CYS A 96 -7.34 9.72 -15.42
C CYS A 96 -7.63 11.22 -15.21
N PRO A 97 -6.68 12.14 -15.51
CA PRO A 97 -6.88 13.57 -15.33
C PRO A 97 -7.78 14.20 -16.40
N LYS A 98 -8.05 13.51 -17.51
CA LYS A 98 -8.84 14.05 -18.62
C LYS A 98 -10.28 14.34 -18.14
N PRO A 99 -10.77 15.59 -18.30
CA PRO A 99 -12.14 15.94 -17.98
C PRO A 99 -13.13 15.02 -18.72
N GLY A 100 -14.12 14.50 -17.98
CA GLY A 100 -15.14 13.58 -18.52
C GLY A 100 -14.71 12.12 -18.66
N CYS A 101 -13.45 11.75 -18.40
CA CYS A 101 -13.02 10.35 -18.40
C CYS A 101 -13.02 9.74 -17.00
N GLN A 102 -12.19 10.28 -16.08
CA GLN A 102 -12.04 9.82 -14.68
C GLN A 102 -11.87 8.29 -14.49
N VAL A 103 -11.49 7.56 -15.53
CA VAL A 103 -11.28 6.10 -15.48
C VAL A 103 -10.12 5.79 -14.55
N LYS A 104 -10.33 4.81 -13.66
CA LYS A 104 -9.33 4.30 -12.73
C LYS A 104 -8.54 3.18 -13.40
N THR A 105 -7.22 3.29 -13.39
CA THR A 105 -6.31 2.33 -14.03
C THR A 105 -5.39 1.72 -12.97
N CYS A 106 -5.20 0.41 -12.99
CA CYS A 106 -4.22 -0.26 -12.15
C CYS A 106 -2.80 0.02 -12.66
N SER A 107 -1.92 0.54 -11.79
CA SER A 107 -0.53 0.85 -12.14
C SER A 107 0.35 -0.39 -12.35
N ILE A 108 -0.05 -1.56 -11.82
CA ILE A 108 0.66 -2.83 -11.92
C ILE A 108 0.35 -3.51 -13.26
N CYS A 109 -0.92 -3.85 -13.52
CA CYS A 109 -1.30 -4.56 -14.75
C CYS A 109 -1.63 -3.64 -15.93
N LYS A 110 -1.68 -2.32 -15.72
CA LYS A 110 -2.05 -1.28 -16.70
C LYS A 110 -3.48 -1.40 -17.27
N ALA A 111 -4.30 -2.29 -16.70
CA ALA A 111 -5.71 -2.47 -17.08
C ALA A 111 -6.64 -1.61 -16.20
N ALA A 112 -7.95 -1.67 -16.47
CA ALA A 112 -8.95 -1.03 -15.61
C ALA A 112 -8.79 -1.49 -14.15
N SER A 113 -9.01 -0.56 -13.21
CA SER A 113 -8.94 -0.86 -11.78
C SER A 113 -9.90 -1.97 -11.39
N HIS A 114 -9.40 -2.93 -10.62
CA HIS A 114 -10.16 -4.08 -10.11
C HIS A 114 -10.77 -3.81 -8.72
N GLY A 115 -11.00 -2.54 -8.37
CA GLY A 115 -11.65 -2.16 -7.11
C GLY A 115 -10.93 -2.69 -5.88
N ASN A 116 -11.64 -3.44 -5.02
CA ASN A 116 -11.10 -4.00 -3.78
C ASN A 116 -10.40 -5.36 -3.96
N PHE A 117 -10.30 -5.87 -5.19
CA PHE A 117 -9.60 -7.10 -5.47
C PHE A 117 -8.10 -6.83 -5.65
N ASP A 118 -7.26 -7.81 -5.32
CA ASP A 118 -5.82 -7.69 -5.54
C ASP A 118 -5.52 -7.80 -7.05
N CYS A 119 -4.40 -7.20 -7.48
CA CYS A 119 -4.01 -7.30 -8.88
C CYS A 119 -3.50 -8.72 -9.18
N PRO A 120 -4.02 -9.42 -10.20
CA PRO A 120 -3.55 -10.77 -10.55
C PRO A 120 -2.12 -10.79 -11.10
N LYS A 121 -1.60 -9.63 -11.52
CA LYS A 121 -0.21 -9.47 -11.97
C LYS A 121 0.72 -8.90 -10.88
N ASP A 122 0.22 -8.74 -9.66
CA ASP A 122 1.06 -8.40 -8.51
C ASP A 122 1.70 -9.68 -7.98
N GLU A 123 2.93 -9.94 -8.43
CA GLU A 123 3.71 -11.11 -8.04
C GLU A 123 4.05 -11.10 -6.55
N ALA A 124 4.34 -9.93 -5.97
CA ALA A 124 4.67 -9.79 -4.56
C ALA A 124 3.46 -10.14 -3.68
N THR A 125 2.29 -9.58 -3.98
CA THR A 125 1.05 -9.96 -3.28
C THR A 125 0.75 -11.44 -3.50
N SER A 126 0.93 -11.95 -4.72
CA SER A 126 0.68 -13.36 -5.03
C SER A 126 1.59 -14.30 -4.22
N ALA A 127 2.86 -13.96 -4.02
CA ALA A 127 3.81 -14.72 -3.19
C ALA A 127 3.39 -14.73 -1.71
N VAL A 128 2.96 -13.59 -1.18
CA VAL A 128 2.43 -13.50 0.20
C VAL A 128 1.17 -14.37 0.35
N LEU A 129 0.27 -14.36 -0.63
CA LEU A 129 -0.93 -15.18 -0.61
C LEU A 129 -0.65 -16.68 -0.78
N ALA A 130 0.43 -17.05 -1.48
CA ALA A 130 0.88 -18.44 -1.53
C ALA A 130 1.39 -18.90 -0.15
N THR A 131 2.26 -18.11 0.47
CA THR A 131 2.77 -18.38 1.83
C THR A 131 1.64 -18.49 2.86
N ALA A 132 0.68 -17.57 2.79
CA ALA A 132 -0.50 -17.59 3.66
C ALA A 132 -1.32 -18.88 3.50
N ARG A 133 -1.51 -19.37 2.27
CA ARG A 133 -2.22 -20.64 2.03
C ARG A 133 -1.47 -21.84 2.60
N GLU A 134 -0.15 -21.87 2.47
CA GLU A 134 0.69 -22.93 3.04
C GLU A 134 0.65 -22.94 4.57
N ALA A 135 0.60 -21.75 5.19
CA ALA A 135 0.47 -21.60 6.64
C ALA A 135 -0.98 -21.73 7.15
N GLY A 136 -1.97 -21.92 6.27
CA GLY A 136 -3.38 -21.98 6.65
C GLY A 136 -3.96 -20.65 7.16
N TRP A 137 -3.33 -19.52 6.81
CA TRP A 137 -3.79 -18.17 7.14
C TRP A 137 -4.93 -17.72 6.22
N THR A 138 -5.87 -16.98 6.79
CA THR A 138 -7.05 -16.45 6.07
C THR A 138 -7.05 -14.92 6.06
N ARG A 139 -7.67 -14.32 5.04
CA ARG A 139 -7.90 -12.87 5.00
C ARG A 139 -9.30 -12.48 5.43
N CYS A 140 -9.41 -11.38 6.16
CA CYS A 140 -10.70 -10.75 6.39
C CYS A 140 -11.35 -10.35 5.06
N TYR A 141 -12.61 -10.73 4.83
CA TYR A 141 -13.31 -10.39 3.59
C TYR A 141 -13.50 -8.88 3.38
N GLN A 142 -13.56 -8.11 4.46
CA GLN A 142 -13.85 -6.68 4.41
C GLN A 142 -12.59 -5.83 4.33
N CYS A 143 -11.63 -6.03 5.25
CA CYS A 143 -10.42 -5.19 5.31
C CYS A 143 -9.15 -5.86 4.75
N ARG A 144 -9.24 -7.14 4.34
CA ARG A 144 -8.15 -7.94 3.75
C ARG A 144 -6.95 -8.18 4.65
N ALA A 145 -7.04 -7.82 5.93
CA ALA A 145 -6.01 -8.16 6.92
C ALA A 145 -5.76 -9.67 6.93
N MET A 146 -4.48 -10.05 6.95
CA MET A 146 -4.07 -11.44 7.13
C MET A 146 -4.29 -11.84 8.58
N ILE A 147 -4.88 -13.02 8.78
CA ILE A 147 -5.33 -13.51 10.06
C ILE A 147 -4.87 -14.96 10.19
N GLU A 148 -4.18 -15.24 11.28
CA GLU A 148 -3.81 -16.58 11.71
C GLU A 148 -4.80 -17.04 12.80
N LEU A 149 -5.18 -18.32 12.76
CA LEU A 149 -5.95 -18.98 13.81
C LEU A 149 -5.03 -19.96 14.55
N THR A 150 -4.75 -19.68 15.82
CA THR A 150 -3.94 -20.55 16.66
C THR A 150 -4.74 -21.70 17.26
N HIS A 151 -5.91 -21.42 17.82
CA HIS A 151 -6.85 -22.40 18.39
C HIS A 151 -8.25 -21.77 18.51
N GLY A 152 -9.26 -22.56 18.87
CA GLY A 152 -10.65 -22.10 19.06
C GLY A 152 -11.58 -22.28 17.86
N CYS A 153 -12.72 -21.59 17.89
CA CYS A 153 -13.76 -21.70 16.86
C CYS A 153 -13.42 -20.88 15.60
N TYR A 154 -13.97 -21.28 14.46
CA TYR A 154 -13.81 -20.59 13.17
C TYR A 154 -14.59 -19.27 13.08
N HIS A 155 -15.26 -18.84 14.15
CA HIS A 155 -15.89 -17.52 14.24
C HIS A 155 -14.84 -16.45 14.51
N MET A 156 -14.50 -15.65 13.50
CA MET A 156 -13.51 -14.59 13.63
C MET A 156 -14.20 -13.23 13.73
N THR A 157 -13.67 -12.34 14.56
CA THR A 157 -14.11 -10.93 14.63
C THR A 157 -12.92 -10.03 14.31
N CYS A 158 -12.74 -9.58 13.08
CA CYS A 158 -11.59 -8.79 12.66
C CYS A 158 -11.43 -7.46 13.42
N ARG A 159 -10.23 -6.86 13.43
CA ARG A 159 -9.99 -5.47 13.90
C ARG A 159 -10.89 -4.42 13.24
N CYS A 160 -11.34 -4.65 12.01
CA CYS A 160 -12.33 -3.79 11.33
C CYS A 160 -13.78 -4.07 11.77
N ARG A 161 -13.97 -4.88 12.82
CA ARG A 161 -15.24 -5.35 13.40
C ARG A 161 -16.07 -6.30 12.53
N ALA A 162 -15.57 -6.68 11.35
CA ALA A 162 -16.21 -7.67 10.50
C ALA A 162 -16.18 -9.05 11.17
N GLN A 163 -17.33 -9.72 11.25
CA GLN A 163 -17.42 -11.09 11.75
C GLN A 163 -17.56 -12.07 10.59
N PHE A 164 -16.72 -13.11 10.56
CA PHE A 164 -16.64 -14.01 9.41
C PHE A 164 -16.16 -15.41 9.79
N CYS A 165 -16.38 -16.38 8.90
CA CYS A 165 -15.87 -17.74 9.04
C CYS A 165 -14.41 -17.82 8.58
N TYR A 166 -13.51 -18.34 9.42
CA TYR A 166 -12.09 -18.49 9.10
C TYR A 166 -11.81 -19.40 7.90
N ILE A 167 -12.65 -20.43 7.67
CA ILE A 167 -12.44 -21.38 6.56
C ILE A 167 -12.72 -20.72 5.21
N CYS A 168 -13.88 -20.06 5.08
CA CYS A 168 -14.39 -19.62 3.78
C CYS A 168 -14.42 -18.10 3.60
N SER A 169 -14.04 -17.33 4.63
CA SER A 169 -14.10 -15.87 4.65
C SER A 169 -15.50 -15.25 4.53
N THR A 170 -16.57 -16.04 4.45
CA THR A 170 -17.95 -15.54 4.35
C THR A 170 -18.40 -14.89 5.67
N PRO A 171 -19.26 -13.84 5.65
CA PRO A 171 -19.83 -13.29 6.88
C PRO A 171 -20.40 -14.37 7.80
N TRP A 172 -20.22 -14.20 9.11
CA TRP A 172 -20.52 -15.23 10.09
C TRP A 172 -21.99 -15.72 9.99
N LYS A 173 -22.19 -17.04 10.13
CA LYS A 173 -23.48 -17.74 9.95
C LYS A 173 -24.07 -17.76 8.53
N ASN A 174 -23.35 -17.27 7.53
CA ASN A 174 -23.76 -17.38 6.11
C ASN A 174 -23.05 -18.53 5.37
N CYS A 175 -22.58 -19.56 6.09
CA CYS A 175 -21.94 -20.75 5.52
C CYS A 175 -22.27 -22.01 6.33
N GLN A 176 -22.09 -23.18 5.72
CA GLN A 176 -22.26 -24.51 6.35
C GLN A 176 -20.93 -25.12 6.82
N CYS A 177 -19.90 -24.30 7.00
CA CYS A 177 -18.61 -24.78 7.52
C CYS A 177 -18.78 -25.33 8.95
N PRO A 178 -17.97 -26.33 9.35
CA PRO A 178 -17.93 -26.73 10.75
C PRO A 178 -17.58 -25.52 11.62
N GLN A 179 -17.96 -25.57 12.90
CA GLN A 179 -17.72 -24.44 13.80
C GLN A 179 -16.29 -24.41 14.34
N TRP A 180 -15.62 -25.55 14.44
CA TRP A 180 -14.24 -25.68 14.88
C TRP A 180 -13.61 -26.94 14.27
N ASP A 181 -12.29 -27.00 14.32
CA ASP A 181 -11.55 -28.26 14.26
C ASP A 181 -11.47 -28.89 15.65
N GLU A 182 -11.47 -30.22 15.73
CA GLU A 182 -11.47 -30.95 17.00
C GLU A 182 -10.20 -30.67 17.81
N GLN A 183 -9.05 -30.57 17.15
CA GLN A 183 -7.78 -30.24 17.79
C GLN A 183 -7.80 -28.80 18.32
N ASN A 184 -8.27 -27.85 17.51
CA ASN A 184 -8.39 -26.45 17.90
C ASN A 184 -9.32 -26.24 19.12
N LEU A 185 -10.38 -27.04 19.24
CA LEU A 185 -11.27 -27.03 20.40
C LEU A 185 -10.56 -27.52 21.66
N HIS A 186 -9.81 -28.64 21.56
CA HIS A 186 -9.04 -29.17 22.68
C HIS A 186 -7.91 -28.23 23.11
N ASP A 187 -7.25 -27.57 22.16
CA ASP A 187 -6.19 -26.60 22.44
C ASP A 187 -6.74 -25.33 23.09
N GLU A 188 -7.92 -24.84 22.66
CA GLU A 188 -8.62 -23.76 23.37
C GLU A 188 -9.01 -24.16 24.79
N ALA A 189 -9.54 -25.37 24.99
CA ALA A 189 -9.89 -25.88 26.32
C ALA A 189 -8.65 -25.98 27.23
N ARG A 190 -7.51 -26.40 26.68
CA ARG A 190 -6.22 -26.40 27.39
C ARG A 190 -5.80 -24.99 27.76
N ALA A 191 -5.79 -24.06 26.80
CA ALA A 191 -5.40 -22.67 27.02
C ALA A 191 -6.30 -21.98 28.06
N ARG A 192 -7.61 -22.27 28.09
CA ARG A 192 -8.53 -21.79 29.14
C ARG A 192 -8.18 -22.38 30.50
N ALA A 193 -7.95 -23.69 30.58
CA ALA A 193 -7.57 -24.36 31.84
C ALA A 193 -6.27 -23.79 32.42
N GLU A 194 -5.27 -23.47 31.57
CA GLU A 194 -4.00 -22.88 31.99
C GLU A 194 -4.11 -21.45 32.52
N ARG A 195 -5.16 -20.70 32.11
CA ARG A 195 -5.44 -19.35 32.63
C ARG A 195 -6.11 -19.35 34.00
N ILE A 196 -6.67 -20.49 34.43
CA ILE A 196 -7.35 -20.60 35.73
C ILE A 196 -6.26 -20.80 36.81
N PRO A 197 -6.27 -20.01 37.91
CA PRO A 197 -5.35 -20.23 39.01
C PRO A 197 -5.44 -21.67 39.52
N ALA A 198 -4.32 -22.35 39.75
CA ALA A 198 -4.29 -23.77 40.13
C ALA A 198 -5.15 -24.10 41.37
N LEU A 199 -5.32 -23.12 42.28
CA LEU A 199 -6.19 -23.22 43.46
C LEU A 199 -7.68 -23.37 43.14
N GLN A 200 -8.09 -23.06 41.92
CA GLN A 200 -9.48 -23.12 41.44
C GLN A 200 -9.74 -24.32 40.51
N ILE A 201 -8.71 -25.11 40.17
CA ILE A 201 -8.85 -26.29 39.31
C ILE A 201 -9.05 -27.52 40.21
N PRO A 202 -10.25 -28.13 40.25
CA PRO A 202 -10.50 -29.30 41.07
C PRO A 202 -9.59 -30.46 40.63
N HIS A 203 -8.80 -31.00 41.56
CA HIS A 203 -7.93 -32.17 41.33
C HIS A 203 -6.83 -31.96 40.29
N ALA A 204 -6.17 -30.80 40.18
CA ALA A 204 -5.02 -30.63 39.27
C ALA A 204 -3.70 -31.26 39.78
N ASN A 205 -3.75 -32.33 40.57
CA ASN A 205 -2.58 -32.86 41.28
C ASN A 205 -1.69 -33.75 40.40
N ASN A 206 -2.16 -34.14 39.20
CA ASN A 206 -1.38 -34.90 38.22
C ASN A 206 -1.86 -34.66 36.76
N ARG A 207 -1.05 -35.10 35.79
CA ARG A 207 -1.32 -34.92 34.35
C ARG A 207 -2.62 -35.59 33.87
N ILE A 208 -3.04 -36.68 34.49
CA ILE A 208 -4.26 -37.42 34.10
C ILE A 208 -5.50 -36.59 34.45
N GLN A 209 -5.56 -36.07 35.67
CA GLN A 209 -6.68 -35.26 36.13
C GLN A 209 -6.78 -33.93 35.36
N MET A 210 -5.64 -33.33 35.01
CA MET A 210 -5.62 -32.15 34.12
C MET A 210 -6.19 -32.47 32.74
N ASN A 211 -5.84 -33.62 32.14
CA ASN A 211 -6.40 -34.02 30.85
C ASN A 211 -7.92 -34.25 30.92
N GLU A 212 -8.44 -34.88 31.98
CA GLU A 212 -9.88 -35.06 32.17
C GLU A 212 -10.63 -33.72 32.35
N TYR A 213 -9.98 -32.74 32.99
CA TYR A 213 -10.53 -31.39 33.14
C TYR A 213 -10.62 -30.69 31.79
N VAL A 214 -9.54 -30.73 30.99
CA VAL A 214 -9.52 -30.17 29.63
C VAL A 214 -10.58 -30.84 28.75
N GLN A 215 -10.77 -32.15 28.85
CA GLN A 215 -11.82 -32.87 28.12
C GLN A 215 -13.23 -32.42 28.52
N ARG A 216 -13.50 -32.26 29.81
CA ARG A 216 -14.78 -31.72 30.30
C ARG A 216 -15.02 -30.30 29.81
N MET A 217 -13.99 -29.46 29.83
CA MET A 217 -14.07 -28.10 29.32
C MET A 217 -14.33 -28.07 27.81
N ALA A 218 -13.64 -28.90 27.02
CA ALA A 218 -13.90 -29.02 25.59
C ALA A 218 -15.36 -29.43 25.31
N ASN A 219 -15.92 -30.36 26.08
CA ASN A 219 -17.33 -30.75 25.97
C ASN A 219 -18.29 -29.60 26.33
N GLN A 220 -17.96 -28.77 27.33
CA GLN A 220 -18.74 -27.57 27.66
C GLN A 220 -18.71 -26.55 26.53
N LEU A 221 -17.53 -26.26 25.98
CA LEU A 221 -17.38 -25.37 24.82
C LEU A 221 -18.18 -25.86 23.60
N ARG A 222 -18.18 -27.19 23.38
CA ARG A 222 -18.95 -27.84 22.33
C ARG A 222 -20.46 -27.67 22.51
N ALA A 223 -20.97 -27.85 23.73
CA ALA A 223 -22.41 -27.79 24.00
C ALA A 223 -22.96 -26.36 24.02
N ASN A 224 -22.19 -25.42 24.58
CA ASN A 224 -22.67 -24.06 24.81
C ASN A 224 -22.30 -23.09 23.68
N HIS A 225 -21.37 -23.47 22.80
CA HIS A 225 -20.90 -22.63 21.69
C HIS A 225 -20.39 -21.24 22.14
N GLU A 226 -19.77 -21.16 23.32
CA GLU A 226 -19.26 -19.93 23.96
C GLU A 226 -18.06 -19.33 23.18
N CYS A 227 -18.35 -18.72 22.03
CA CYS A 227 -17.40 -17.94 21.22
C CYS A 227 -17.44 -16.45 21.62
N GLU A 228 -17.23 -16.15 22.90
CA GLU A 228 -17.03 -14.76 23.36
C GLU A 228 -15.56 -14.36 23.20
N HIS A 229 -15.29 -13.52 22.20
CA HIS A 229 -13.94 -13.01 21.89
C HIS A 229 -13.59 -11.77 22.72
N THR A 230 -13.68 -11.88 24.05
CA THR A 230 -13.47 -10.77 25.01
C THR A 230 -11.99 -10.41 25.17
N ASN A 231 -11.09 -11.37 24.97
CA ASN A 231 -9.65 -11.15 24.93
C ASN A 231 -9.25 -10.79 23.50
N GLY A 232 -8.93 -9.52 23.27
CA GLY A 232 -8.69 -8.95 21.94
C GLY A 232 -7.52 -9.57 21.16
N TRP A 233 -7.41 -9.16 19.90
CA TRP A 233 -6.34 -9.54 18.96
C TRP A 233 -4.95 -9.32 19.55
N ALA A 234 -4.08 -10.33 19.43
CA ALA A 234 -2.64 -10.16 19.57
C ALA A 234 -2.05 -9.76 18.21
N TYR A 235 -1.45 -8.57 18.12
CA TYR A 235 -0.68 -8.18 16.94
C TYR A 235 0.73 -8.79 17.05
N THR A 236 1.04 -9.71 16.15
CA THR A 236 2.41 -10.17 15.92
C THR A 236 3.05 -9.24 14.88
N PRO A 237 4.07 -8.45 15.24
CA PRO A 237 4.81 -7.69 14.25
C PRO A 237 5.48 -8.67 13.27
N GLY A 238 5.16 -8.53 11.98
CA GLY A 238 5.91 -9.22 10.94
C GLY A 238 7.32 -8.65 10.86
N GLY A 239 8.34 -9.49 10.68
CA GLY A 239 9.74 -9.06 10.50
C GLY A 239 10.01 -8.22 9.25
N ALA A 240 8.98 -7.91 8.46
CA ALA A 240 9.06 -6.97 7.35
C ALA A 240 8.40 -5.65 7.77
N ASN A 241 9.15 -4.54 7.64
CA ASN A 241 8.68 -3.17 7.81
C ASN A 241 7.59 -2.79 6.80
N PHE A 242 6.39 -3.39 6.90
CA PHE A 242 5.21 -2.93 6.20
C PHE A 242 4.62 -1.77 6.98
N ARG A 243 4.88 -0.54 6.51
CA ARG A 243 4.12 0.64 6.92
C ARG A 243 2.69 0.48 6.44
N GLY A 244 1.86 -0.21 7.22
CA GLY A 244 0.42 -0.12 7.06
C GLY A 244 0.00 1.30 7.40
N GLU A 245 -0.31 2.11 6.40
CA GLU A 245 -0.86 3.44 6.65
C GLU A 245 -2.17 3.32 7.42
N ASP A 246 -2.19 4.06 8.53
CA ASP A 246 -3.32 4.16 9.44
C ASP A 246 -4.52 4.76 8.68
N LYS A 247 -5.57 3.97 8.47
CA LYS A 247 -6.80 4.37 7.72
C LYS A 247 -7.64 5.46 8.41
N ASN A 248 -7.10 6.10 9.45
CA ASN A 248 -7.75 7.15 10.25
C ASN A 248 -7.15 8.54 10.11
N LYS A 249 -6.18 8.77 9.21
CA LYS A 249 -5.81 10.16 8.86
C LYS A 249 -6.83 10.73 7.88
N LYS A 250 -7.71 11.60 8.39
CA LYS A 250 -8.56 12.48 7.57
C LYS A 250 -7.68 13.26 6.59
N PRO A 251 -8.05 13.37 5.30
CA PRO A 251 -7.29 14.18 4.36
C PRO A 251 -7.46 15.65 4.75
N ILE A 252 -6.37 16.26 5.23
CA ILE A 252 -6.26 17.71 5.26
C ILE A 252 -5.94 18.10 3.81
N LEU A 253 -6.95 18.55 3.06
CA LEU A 253 -6.69 19.43 1.93
C LEU A 253 -6.15 20.74 2.50
N PRO A 254 -5.16 21.35 1.85
CA PRO A 254 -5.54 22.60 1.20
C PRO A 254 -4.91 22.78 -0.19
N TYR A 255 -5.72 23.35 -1.06
CA TYR A 255 -5.26 24.08 -2.23
C TYR A 255 -4.67 25.43 -1.75
N ALA A 256 -3.60 25.87 -2.43
CA ALA A 256 -2.86 27.14 -2.28
C ALA A 256 -1.71 27.17 -1.25
N ALA A 257 -0.47 27.00 -1.76
CA ALA A 257 0.66 27.92 -1.49
C ALA A 257 1.95 27.40 -2.16
N LEU A 258 2.19 27.83 -3.41
CA LEU A 258 3.54 27.92 -3.97
C LEU A 258 4.10 29.29 -3.58
N THR A 259 4.83 29.40 -2.47
CA THR A 259 5.90 30.42 -2.31
C THR A 259 6.80 30.17 -1.09
N GLN A 260 8.10 30.13 -1.36
CA GLN A 260 9.21 30.65 -0.54
C GLN A 260 9.88 29.80 0.57
N MET A 261 11.23 29.80 0.51
CA MET A 261 12.22 29.15 1.38
C MET A 261 12.24 29.69 2.83
N MET A 262 12.59 28.86 3.83
CA MET A 262 13.69 29.08 4.81
C MET A 262 13.77 27.99 5.90
N ARG A 263 14.95 27.89 6.53
CA ARG A 263 15.47 26.87 7.47
C ARG A 263 15.01 27.05 8.95
N PHE A 264 15.12 25.94 9.72
CA PHE A 264 15.63 25.76 11.12
C PHE A 264 14.72 25.05 12.16
N TYR A 265 15.22 23.87 12.61
CA TYR A 265 15.39 23.25 13.95
C TYR A 265 14.23 22.92 14.94
N PHE A 266 14.20 21.61 15.31
CA PHE A 266 14.06 20.91 16.61
C PHE A 266 13.18 21.46 17.76
N ASP A 267 12.25 20.65 18.28
CA ASP A 267 12.42 19.83 19.51
C ASP A 267 11.14 19.04 19.89
N ASN A 268 11.33 17.75 20.23
CA ASN A 268 10.76 16.90 21.30
C ASN A 268 9.21 16.76 21.47
N ASP A 269 8.61 15.61 21.81
CA ASP A 269 8.99 14.50 22.70
C ASP A 269 8.31 13.18 22.31
N CYS A 270 9.05 12.07 22.41
CA CYS A 270 8.62 10.84 23.10
C CYS A 270 9.76 9.82 23.08
N GLU A 271 10.49 9.73 24.20
CA GLU A 271 11.41 8.64 24.49
C GLU A 271 10.66 7.32 24.68
N ILE A 272 11.18 6.24 24.08
CA ILE A 272 11.02 4.88 24.61
C ILE A 272 12.42 4.28 24.66
N ILE A 273 12.87 3.99 25.89
CA ILE A 273 14.10 3.29 26.20
C ILE A 273 13.96 1.83 25.77
N VAL A 274 14.86 1.34 24.91
CA VAL A 274 15.04 -0.09 24.64
C VAL A 274 16.40 -0.51 25.20
N ARG A 275 16.41 -1.37 26.21
CA ARG A 275 17.61 -2.10 26.61
C ARG A 275 17.75 -3.32 25.69
N SER A 276 18.79 -3.35 24.86
CA SER A 276 19.23 -4.55 24.16
C SER A 276 20.06 -5.41 25.13
N SER A 277 19.73 -6.69 25.24
CA SER A 277 20.69 -7.70 25.72
C SER A 277 21.27 -8.40 24.49
N GLU A 278 22.36 -7.86 23.96
CA GLU A 278 23.26 -8.57 23.07
C GLU A 278 24.04 -9.60 23.90
N THR A 279 24.00 -10.88 23.52
CA THR A 279 25.17 -11.76 23.61
C THR A 279 25.00 -12.89 22.60
N GLU A 280 25.56 -12.71 21.40
CA GLU A 280 26.02 -13.84 20.58
C GLU A 280 27.47 -14.18 20.97
N PRO A 281 27.85 -15.46 21.09
CA PRO A 281 29.23 -15.84 21.30
C PRO A 281 30.02 -15.74 19.98
N LYS A 282 31.12 -14.99 20.01
CA LYS A 282 32.12 -14.98 18.94
C LYS A 282 32.86 -16.31 18.90
N ILE A 283 32.81 -16.95 17.73
CA ILE A 283 33.72 -18.01 17.32
C ILE A 283 35.12 -17.40 17.10
N LYS A 284 36.11 -17.99 17.76
CA LYS A 284 37.48 -18.12 17.28
C LYS A 284 37.92 -19.56 17.51
#